data_AF-A0A6G3XCX4-F1
#
_entry.id   AF-A0A6G3XCX4-F1
#
_cell.length_a   1.000
_cell.length_b   1.000
_cell.length_c   1.000
_cell.angle_alpha   90.00
_cell.angle_beta   90.00
_cell.angle_gamma   90.00
#
_symmetry.space_group_name_H-M   'P 1'
#
loop_
_entity.id
_entity.type
_entity.pdbx_description
1 polymer ?
#
loop_
_entity_poly.entity_id
_entity_poly.type
_entity_poly.pdbx_seq_one_letter_code
_entity_poly.pdbx_strand_id
1 'polypeptide(L)'
;RALEMTRTAGFEGLVAKRRTSLYEPGVRSRAWIKIRHVRTEDIVVGGWLPGHGRLTSLPGALLMGRPAPGGGLRYVGGVGTGWSDDERTTLAALLH
;
A
#
# COMPACT_ATOMS: atom_id res chain seq x y z
N ARG A 1 4.47 -24.72 -4.79
CA ARG A 1 4.83 -24.79 -6.22
C ARG A 1 4.13 -23.72 -7.05
N ALA A 2 2.79 -23.69 -7.14
CA ALA A 2 2.07 -22.68 -7.94
C ALA A 2 2.43 -21.21 -7.59
N LEU A 3 2.47 -20.84 -6.30
CA LEU A 3 2.84 -19.48 -5.89
C LEU A 3 4.29 -19.09 -6.24
N GLU A 4 5.21 -20.04 -6.28
CA GLU A 4 6.59 -19.74 -6.67
C GLU A 4 6.72 -19.57 -8.19
N MET A 5 5.93 -20.35 -8.96
CA MET A 5 5.83 -20.17 -10.40
C MET A 5 5.28 -18.78 -10.77
N THR A 6 4.27 -18.28 -10.03
CA THR A 6 3.75 -16.92 -10.28
C THR A 6 4.79 -15.86 -10.02
N ARG A 7 5.66 -16.04 -9.02
CA ARG A 7 6.78 -15.14 -8.75
C ARG A 7 7.80 -15.13 -9.89
N THR A 8 8.22 -16.31 -10.32
CA THR A 8 9.21 -16.47 -11.41
C THR A 8 8.68 -15.92 -12.74
N ALA A 9 7.37 -16.09 -13.00
CA ALA A 9 6.70 -15.56 -14.18
C ALA A 9 6.36 -14.06 -14.11
N GLY A 10 6.67 -13.37 -13.00
CA GLY A 10 6.40 -11.94 -12.84
C GLY A 10 4.93 -11.57 -12.63
N PHE A 11 4.08 -12.50 -12.21
CA PHE A 11 2.68 -12.22 -11.87
C PHE A 11 2.55 -11.56 -10.48
N GLU A 12 1.43 -10.87 -10.22
CA GLU A 12 1.11 -10.28 -8.90
C GLU A 12 1.05 -11.35 -7.79
N GLY A 13 0.66 -12.56 -8.15
CA GLY A 13 0.44 -13.70 -7.25
C GLY A 13 -0.57 -14.65 -7.87
N LEU A 14 -1.42 -15.27 -7.04
CA LEU A 14 -2.47 -16.19 -7.49
C LEU A 14 -3.81 -15.96 -6.78
N VAL A 15 -4.88 -16.46 -7.41
CA VAL A 15 -6.20 -16.56 -6.78
C VAL A 15 -6.51 -18.03 -6.56
N ALA A 16 -6.66 -18.43 -5.30
CA ALA A 16 -7.07 -19.77 -4.93
C ALA A 16 -8.59 -19.85 -4.82
N LYS A 17 -9.22 -20.77 -5.56
CA LYS A 17 -10.67 -20.96 -5.59
C LYS A 17 -11.03 -22.37 -5.10
N ARG A 18 -12.05 -22.51 -4.26
CA ARG A 18 -12.60 -23.83 -3.92
C ARG A 18 -13.28 -24.43 -5.15
N ARG A 19 -12.92 -25.65 -5.53
CA ARG A 19 -13.48 -26.31 -6.73
C ARG A 19 -15.01 -26.44 -6.70
N THR A 20 -15.60 -26.56 -5.51
CA THR A 20 -17.04 -26.73 -5.30
C THR A 20 -17.77 -25.41 -5.02
N SER A 21 -17.09 -24.27 -4.99
CA SER A 21 -17.78 -22.99 -4.75
C SER A 21 -18.56 -22.54 -5.98
N LEU A 22 -19.77 -22.04 -5.74
CA LEU A 22 -20.53 -21.32 -6.76
C LEU A 22 -19.94 -19.93 -7.01
N TYR A 23 -20.34 -19.34 -8.13
CA TYR A 23 -20.10 -17.93 -8.40
C TYR A 23 -21.14 -17.08 -7.65
N GLU A 24 -20.68 -16.06 -6.94
CA GLU A 24 -21.53 -15.19 -6.10
C GLU A 24 -21.40 -13.73 -6.58
N PRO A 25 -22.26 -13.27 -7.51
CA PRO A 25 -22.18 -11.92 -8.06
C PRO A 25 -22.33 -10.85 -6.96
N GLY A 26 -21.47 -9.82 -7.00
CA GLY A 26 -21.51 -8.70 -6.06
C GLY A 26 -20.96 -9.01 -4.65
N VAL A 27 -20.54 -10.25 -4.39
CA VAL A 27 -20.06 -10.68 -3.07
C VAL A 27 -18.55 -10.83 -3.07
N ARG A 28 -17.88 -10.32 -2.03
CA ARG A 28 -16.47 -10.63 -1.73
C ARG A 28 -16.38 -12.02 -1.12
N SER A 29 -16.49 -13.05 -1.96
CA SER A 29 -16.54 -14.45 -1.52
C SER A 29 -15.27 -14.87 -0.78
N ARG A 30 -15.44 -15.58 0.34
CA ARG A 30 -14.32 -16.21 1.08
C ARG A 30 -13.78 -17.45 0.39
N ALA A 31 -14.49 -17.97 -0.62
CA ALA A 31 -14.05 -19.11 -1.41
C ALA A 31 -12.96 -18.76 -2.43
N TRP A 32 -12.77 -17.47 -2.73
CA TRP A 32 -11.79 -16.95 -3.67
C TRP A 32 -10.78 -16.08 -2.92
N ILE A 33 -9.60 -16.63 -2.66
CA ILE A 33 -8.57 -15.97 -1.85
C ILE A 33 -7.48 -15.46 -2.77
N LYS A 34 -7.30 -14.14 -2.81
CA LYS A 34 -6.17 -13.50 -3.49
C LYS A 34 -4.93 -13.56 -2.62
N ILE A 35 -3.87 -14.18 -3.11
CA ILE A 35 -2.57 -14.29 -2.47
C ILE A 35 -1.58 -13.53 -3.35
N ARG A 36 -1.00 -12.45 -2.82
CA ARG A 36 -0.12 -11.55 -3.57
C ARG A 36 1.30 -11.66 -3.07
N HIS A 37 2.26 -11.45 -3.96
CA HIS A 37 3.61 -11.14 -3.58
C HIS A 37 3.64 -9.71 -3.03
N VAL A 38 4.00 -9.58 -1.75
CA VAL A 38 4.20 -8.29 -1.11
C VAL A 38 5.67 -7.95 -1.19
N ARG A 39 5.98 -6.73 -1.61
CA ARG A 39 7.32 -6.15 -1.56
C ARG A 39 7.28 -5.00 -0.57
N THR A 40 8.24 -4.98 0.34
CA THR A 40 8.40 -3.93 1.33
C THR A 40 9.76 -3.28 1.12
N GLU A 41 9.82 -1.98 1.35
CA GLU A 41 11.04 -1.21 1.24
C GLU A 41 10.97 0.00 2.17
N ASP A 42 12.08 0.30 2.83
CA ASP A 42 12.20 1.50 3.66
C ASP A 42 12.54 2.70 2.77
N ILE A 43 11.76 3.76 2.91
CA ILE A 43 11.81 4.94 2.05
C ILE A 43 11.73 6.21 2.89
N VAL A 44 12.43 7.25 2.46
CA VAL A 44 12.53 8.50 3.21
C VAL A 44 11.28 9.34 2.95
N VAL A 45 10.68 9.89 4.01
CA VAL A 45 9.64 10.91 3.89
C VAL A 45 10.29 12.23 3.49
N GLY A 46 9.99 12.70 2.28
CA GLY A 46 10.51 13.97 1.75
C GLY A 46 9.54 15.14 1.90
N GLY A 47 8.29 14.87 2.29
CA GLY A 47 7.25 15.88 2.50
C GLY A 47 5.88 15.26 2.72
N TRP A 48 4.85 16.09 2.78
CA TRP A 48 3.46 15.65 2.96
C TRP A 48 2.49 16.57 2.22
N LEU A 49 1.30 16.04 1.93
CA LEU A 49 0.18 16.78 1.35
C LEU A 49 -0.91 17.01 2.41
N PRO A 50 -1.55 18.19 2.44
CA PRO A 50 -2.66 18.45 3.34
C PRO A 50 -3.83 17.50 3.07
N GLY A 51 -4.52 17.09 4.12
CA GLY A 51 -5.73 16.30 4.00
C GLY A 51 -6.93 17.13 3.55
N HIS A 52 -7.97 16.43 3.10
CA HIS A 52 -9.23 17.03 2.66
C HIS A 52 -10.42 16.37 3.38
N GLY A 53 -11.53 17.09 3.49
CA GLY A 53 -12.76 16.59 4.13
C GLY A 53 -12.52 16.23 5.60
N ARG A 54 -12.72 14.96 5.97
CA ARG A 54 -12.48 14.47 7.34
C ARG A 54 -11.03 14.65 7.80
N LEU A 55 -10.09 14.84 6.87
CA LEU A 55 -8.66 15.01 7.16
C LEU A 55 -8.19 16.47 7.04
N THR A 56 -9.07 17.47 7.00
CA THR A 56 -8.69 18.87 6.71
C THR A 56 -7.62 19.45 7.66
N SER A 57 -7.45 18.90 8.86
CA SER A 57 -6.41 19.29 9.83
C SER A 57 -5.31 18.25 10.02
N LEU A 58 -5.25 17.22 9.19
CA LEU A 58 -4.33 16.09 9.30
C LEU A 58 -3.59 15.85 7.98
N PRO A 59 -2.41 15.20 8.00
CA PRO A 59 -1.73 14.78 6.79
C PRO A 59 -2.63 13.89 5.93
N GLY A 60 -2.78 14.28 4.66
CA GLY A 60 -3.53 13.53 3.64
C GLY A 60 -2.70 12.43 3.02
N ALA A 61 -1.46 12.74 2.67
CA ALA A 61 -0.49 11.77 2.16
C ALA A 61 0.94 12.14 2.51
N LEU A 62 1.81 11.14 2.70
CA LEU A 62 3.25 11.32 2.76
C LEU A 62 3.83 11.21 1.36
N LEU A 63 4.76 12.10 1.01
CA LEU A 63 5.55 12.06 -0.22
C LEU A 63 6.90 11.45 0.10
N MET A 64 7.26 10.40 -0.64
CA MET A 64 8.44 9.60 -0.31
C MET A 64 9.45 9.61 -1.43
N GLY A 65 10.71 9.45 -1.06
CA GLY A 65 11.82 9.38 -2.00
C GLY A 65 12.91 8.43 -1.57
N ARG A 66 13.69 7.97 -2.55
CA ARG A 66 14.95 7.24 -2.33
C ARG A 66 16.12 8.22 -2.41
N PRO A 67 17.13 8.11 -1.55
CA PRO A 67 18.37 8.86 -1.72
C PRO A 67 18.97 8.66 -3.12
N ALA A 68 19.37 9.76 -3.76
CA ALA A 68 19.96 9.74 -5.10
C ALA A 68 21.47 10.01 -5.06
N PRO A 69 22.26 9.41 -5.98
CA PRO A 69 23.64 9.83 -6.19
C PRO A 69 23.70 11.31 -6.57
N GLY A 70 24.52 12.10 -5.89
CA GLY A 70 24.57 13.56 -6.05
C GLY A 70 23.74 14.35 -5.04
N GLY A 71 23.07 13.66 -4.10
CA GLY A 71 22.29 14.28 -3.04
C GLY A 71 20.79 14.39 -3.37
N GLY A 72 20.00 14.70 -2.35
CA GLY A 72 18.55 14.81 -2.47
C GLY A 72 17.81 13.46 -2.59
N LEU A 73 16.53 13.54 -2.96
CA LEU A 73 15.62 12.41 -3.01
C LEU A 73 15.01 12.26 -4.41
N ARG A 74 15.08 11.05 -4.98
CA ARG A 74 14.30 10.67 -6.15
C ARG A 74 12.91 10.24 -5.69
N TYR A 75 11.88 10.96 -6.12
CA TYR A 75 10.49 10.67 -5.77
C TYR A 75 10.10 9.23 -6.16
N VAL A 76 9.39 8.54 -5.27
CA VAL A 76 8.94 7.15 -5.48
C VAL A 76 7.44 6.95 -5.34
N GLY A 77 6.71 7.99 -4.97
CA GLY A 77 5.25 7.95 -4.82
C GLY A 77 4.79 8.57 -3.51
N GLY A 78 3.47 8.59 -3.35
CA GLY A 78 2.80 9.03 -2.13
C GLY A 78 1.91 7.95 -1.55
N VAL A 79 1.74 7.95 -0.23
CA VAL A 79 0.84 7.04 0.49
C VAL A 79 -0.13 7.88 1.29
N GLY A 80 -1.43 7.61 1.17
CA GLY A 80 -2.50 8.30 1.91
C GLY A 80 -3.25 7.42 2.91
N THR A 81 -3.00 6.11 2.88
CA THR A 81 -3.75 5.08 3.61
C THR A 81 -2.79 4.10 4.27
N GLY A 82 -3.28 3.33 5.25
CA GLY A 82 -2.48 2.33 5.95
C GLY A 82 -2.13 2.73 7.39
N TRP A 83 -2.56 3.91 7.81
CA TRP A 83 -2.48 4.38 9.19
C TRP A 83 -3.82 4.29 9.90
N SER A 84 -3.78 3.96 11.19
CA SER A 84 -4.87 4.22 12.11
C SER A 84 -5.08 5.73 12.32
N ASP A 85 -6.19 6.10 12.94
CA ASP A 85 -6.47 7.51 13.26
C ASP A 85 -5.46 8.04 14.31
N ASP A 86 -4.98 7.20 15.24
CA ASP A 86 -3.95 7.56 16.23
C ASP A 86 -2.57 7.74 15.60
N GLU A 87 -2.19 6.85 14.68
CA GLU A 87 -0.95 6.98 13.91
C GLU A 87 -0.95 8.26 13.06
N ARG A 88 -2.11 8.61 12.49
CA ARG A 88 -2.25 9.84 11.72
C ARG A 88 -2.13 11.09 12.58
N THR A 89 -2.65 11.07 13.80
CA THR A 89 -2.46 12.15 14.78
C THR A 89 -1.00 12.29 15.17
N THR A 90 -0.31 11.17 15.37
CA THR A 90 1.14 11.15 15.64
C THR A 90 1.92 11.74 14.47
N LEU A 91 1.59 11.37 13.24
CA LEU A 91 2.22 11.94 12.04
C LEU A 91 2.00 13.46 11.94
N ALA A 92 0.80 13.95 12.26
CA ALA A 92 0.52 15.39 12.25
C ALA A 92 1.45 16.14 13.22
N ALA A 93 1.68 15.60 14.41
CA ALA A 93 2.57 16.20 15.41
C ALA A 93 4.06 16.20 15.01
N LEU A 94 4.50 15.25 14.18
CA LEU A 94 5.89 15.15 13.72
C LEU A 94 6.19 16.01 12.48
N LEU A 95 5.15 16.39 11.73
CA LEU A 95 5.26 17.03 10.42
C LEU A 95 4.84 18.51 10.42
N HIS A 96 4.36 19.00 11.55
CA HIS A 96 4.04 20.40 11.83
C HIS A 96 5.18 21.04 12.65
#